data_AF-A0A5P1V2P9-F1
#
_entry.id   AF-A0A5P1V2P9-F1
#
_cell.length_a   1.000
_cell.length_b   1.000
_cell.length_c   1.000
_cell.angle_alpha   90.00
_cell.angle_beta   90.00
_cell.angle_gamma   90.00
#
_symmetry.space_group_name_H-M   'P 1'
#
loop_
_entity.id
_entity.type
_entity.pdbx_description
1 polymer ?
#
loop_
_entity_poly.entity_id
_entity_poly.type
_entity_poly.pdbx_seq_one_letter_code
_entity_poly.pdbx_strand_id
1 'polypeptide(L)'
;MGRSKGFTLVELLIVVAIIAILAAIAIPQFTKYRKNAAIAACQSDLRNAVTQCAAYLAENPQATSCPQGNATASMGTPTISIDNATGSISASAPCKGAATGVTCTIYSNGTVSCQ
;
A
#
# COMPACT_ATOMS: atom_id res chain seq x y z
N MET A 1 -30.86 50.39 2.95
CA MET A 1 -30.10 49.88 1.79
C MET A 1 -28.74 49.38 2.25
N GLY A 2 -28.55 48.05 2.31
CA GLY A 2 -27.24 47.47 2.57
C GLY A 2 -26.37 47.54 1.31
N ARG A 3 -25.21 48.19 1.42
CA ARG A 3 -24.26 48.34 0.31
C ARG A 3 -23.51 47.03 0.15
N SER A 4 -23.89 46.23 -0.84
CA SER A 4 -23.22 44.99 -1.20
C SER A 4 -21.75 45.30 -1.50
N LYS A 5 -20.83 44.90 -0.61
CA LYS A 5 -19.39 44.89 -0.91
C LYS A 5 -19.16 43.77 -1.92
N GLY A 6 -18.98 44.15 -3.19
CA GLY A 6 -18.53 43.22 -4.23
C GLY A 6 -17.08 42.85 -3.99
N PHE A 7 -16.74 41.58 -4.23
CA PHE A 7 -15.37 41.08 -4.24
C PHE A 7 -14.60 41.77 -5.37
N THR A 8 -13.39 42.27 -5.13
CA THR A 8 -12.58 42.84 -6.21
C THR A 8 -11.95 41.74 -7.05
N LEU A 9 -11.79 42.00 -8.36
CA LEU A 9 -11.08 41.08 -9.26
C LEU A 9 -9.62 40.85 -8.82
N VAL A 10 -9.00 41.87 -8.20
CA VAL A 10 -7.63 41.79 -7.68
C VAL A 10 -7.55 40.83 -6.49
N GLU A 11 -8.52 40.89 -5.55
CA GLU A 11 -8.58 39.95 -4.42
C GLU A 11 -8.70 38.51 -4.91
N LEU A 12 -9.55 38.27 -5.92
CA LEU A 12 -9.73 36.92 -6.46
C LEU A 12 -8.46 36.41 -7.17
N LEU A 13 -7.76 37.29 -7.90
CA LEU A 13 -6.52 36.96 -8.61
C LEU A 13 -5.38 36.55 -7.65
N ILE A 14 -5.21 37.29 -6.55
CA ILE A 14 -4.15 36.97 -5.57
C ILE A 14 -4.46 35.64 -4.86
N VAL A 15 -5.73 35.36 -4.57
CA VAL A 15 -6.15 34.10 -3.93
C VAL A 15 -5.83 32.89 -4.81
N VAL A 16 -6.17 32.94 -6.11
CA VAL A 16 -5.85 31.82 -7.01
C VAL A 16 -4.34 31.65 -7.21
N ALA A 17 -3.57 32.74 -7.20
CA ALA A 17 -2.11 32.68 -7.27
C ALA A 17 -1.50 31.96 -6.05
N ILE A 18 -1.97 32.25 -4.84
CA ILE A 18 -1.50 31.58 -3.62
C ILE A 18 -1.92 30.10 -3.62
N ILE A 19 -3.16 29.77 -3.99
CA ILE A 19 -3.64 28.39 -4.08
C ILE A 19 -2.80 27.59 -5.09
N ALA A 20 -2.43 28.18 -6.22
CA ALA A 20 -1.59 27.52 -7.23
C ALA A 20 -0.19 27.16 -6.68
N ILE A 21 0.43 28.05 -5.91
CA ILE A 21 1.75 27.79 -5.28
C ILE A 21 1.64 26.67 -4.25
N LEU A 22 0.61 26.70 -3.39
CA LEU A 22 0.40 25.66 -2.38
C LEU A 22 0.10 24.30 -3.03
N ALA A 23 -0.74 24.27 -4.07
CA ALA A 23 -1.09 23.05 -4.77
C ALA A 23 0.13 22.40 -5.46
N ALA A 24 1.03 23.19 -6.04
CA ALA A 24 2.24 22.69 -6.68
C ALA A 24 3.15 21.88 -5.73
N ILE A 25 3.20 22.25 -4.44
CA ILE A 25 3.98 21.55 -3.42
C ILE A 25 3.16 20.39 -2.81
N ALA A 26 1.88 20.64 -2.53
CA ALA A 26 1.03 19.69 -1.80
C ALA A 26 0.70 18.43 -2.62
N ILE A 27 0.41 18.56 -3.92
CA ILE A 27 0.00 17.44 -4.78
C ILE A 27 1.06 16.33 -4.87
N PRO A 28 2.34 16.61 -5.19
CA PRO A 28 3.36 15.56 -5.27
C PRO A 28 3.62 14.90 -3.91
N GLN A 29 3.61 15.69 -2.83
CA GLN A 29 3.79 15.15 -1.47
C GLN A 29 2.62 14.24 -1.06
N PHE A 30 1.39 14.68 -1.28
CA PHE A 30 0.20 13.90 -0.97
C PHE A 30 0.16 12.59 -1.76
N THR A 31 0.56 12.62 -3.03
CA THR A 31 0.65 11.42 -3.87
C THR A 31 1.66 10.41 -3.32
N LYS A 32 2.85 10.89 -2.92
CA LYS A 32 3.87 10.05 -2.28
C LYS A 32 3.38 9.46 -0.95
N TYR A 33 2.70 10.27 -0.13
CA TYR A 33 2.14 9.83 1.14
C TYR A 33 1.10 8.72 0.95
N ARG A 34 0.15 8.91 0.02
CA ARG A 34 -0.85 7.89 -0.31
C ARG A 34 -0.21 6.59 -0.83
N LYS A 35 0.80 6.68 -1.69
CA LYS A 35 1.55 5.50 -2.17
C LYS A 35 2.18 4.74 -1.00
N ASN A 36 2.88 5.44 -0.11
CA ASN A 36 3.56 4.82 1.02
C ASN A 36 2.56 4.18 2.01
N ALA A 37 1.42 4.84 2.24
CA ALA A 37 0.35 4.30 3.08
C ALA A 37 -0.25 3.00 2.48
N ALA A 38 -0.47 2.97 1.17
CA ALA A 38 -0.95 1.78 0.48
C ALA A 38 0.07 0.63 0.55
N ILE A 39 1.36 0.92 0.36
CA ILE A 39 2.44 -0.05 0.52
C ILE A 39 2.46 -0.60 1.95
N ALA A 40 2.39 0.26 2.98
CA ALA A 40 2.40 -0.17 4.37
C ALA A 40 1.20 -1.08 4.70
N ALA A 41 0.00 -0.74 4.21
CA ALA A 41 -1.19 -1.57 4.39
C ALA A 41 -1.04 -2.94 3.70
N CYS A 42 -0.55 -2.96 2.46
CA CYS A 42 -0.25 -4.18 1.71
C CYS A 42 0.78 -5.07 2.43
N GLN A 43 1.85 -4.46 2.97
CA GLN A 43 2.85 -5.19 3.75
C GLN A 43 2.24 -5.81 5.02
N SER A 44 1.34 -5.12 5.70
CA SER A 44 0.63 -5.66 6.86
C SER A 44 -0.23 -6.88 6.49
N ASP A 45 -0.96 -6.80 5.39
CA ASP A 45 -1.76 -7.92 4.88
C ASP A 45 -0.89 -9.12 4.47
N LEU A 46 0.25 -8.88 3.80
CA LEU A 46 1.21 -9.93 3.48
C LEU A 46 1.79 -10.59 4.74
N ARG A 47 2.13 -9.80 5.77
CA ARG A 47 2.61 -10.36 7.05
C ARG A 47 1.57 -11.26 7.69
N ASN A 48 0.31 -10.82 7.69
CA ASN A 48 -0.80 -11.64 8.18
C ASN A 48 -0.94 -12.94 7.39
N ALA A 49 -0.81 -12.90 6.06
CA ALA A 49 -0.85 -14.10 5.21
C ALA A 49 0.29 -15.08 5.52
N VAL A 50 1.51 -14.59 5.72
CA VAL A 50 2.66 -15.41 6.14
C VAL A 50 2.41 -16.02 7.52
N THR A 51 1.91 -15.25 8.49
CA THR A 51 1.60 -15.77 9.83
C THR A 51 0.51 -16.84 9.80
N GLN A 52 -0.54 -16.66 8.99
CA GLN A 52 -1.60 -17.67 8.80
C GLN A 52 -1.03 -18.95 8.16
N CYS A 53 -0.16 -18.81 7.16
CA CYS A 53 0.54 -19.92 6.53
C CYS A 53 1.43 -20.67 7.54
N ALA A 54 2.20 -19.95 8.37
CA ALA A 54 3.02 -20.56 9.41
C ALA A 54 2.18 -21.31 10.46
N ALA A 55 1.05 -20.75 10.88
CA ALA A 55 0.10 -21.42 11.78
C ALA A 55 -0.46 -22.71 11.14
N TYR A 56 -0.86 -22.65 9.88
CA TYR A 56 -1.36 -23.81 9.15
C TYR A 56 -0.33 -24.94 9.06
N LEU A 57 0.95 -24.62 8.81
CA LEU A 57 2.03 -25.63 8.80
C LEU A 57 2.29 -26.22 10.19
N ALA A 58 2.15 -25.43 11.25
CA ALA A 58 2.29 -25.91 12.62
C ALA A 58 1.21 -26.93 12.98
N GLU A 59 -0.02 -26.74 12.47
CA GLU A 59 -1.13 -27.69 12.63
C GLU A 59 -1.02 -28.88 11.66
N ASN A 60 -0.43 -28.69 10.48
CA ASN A 60 -0.35 -29.68 9.41
C ASN A 60 1.12 -29.91 8.99
N PRO A 61 1.92 -30.65 9.78
CA PRO A 61 3.36 -30.78 9.56
C PRO A 61 3.76 -31.53 8.28
N GLN A 62 2.82 -32.17 7.59
CA GLN A 62 3.04 -32.84 6.30
C GLN A 62 2.64 -31.95 5.10
N ALA A 63 2.07 -30.76 5.34
CA ALA A 63 1.66 -29.86 4.29
C ALA A 63 2.88 -29.25 3.59
N THR A 64 2.89 -29.33 2.25
CA THR A 64 3.93 -28.75 1.39
C THR A 64 3.51 -27.42 0.77
N SER A 65 2.31 -26.94 1.11
CA SER A 65 1.74 -25.69 0.64
C SER A 65 0.83 -25.06 1.69
N CYS A 66 0.64 -23.76 1.57
CA CYS A 66 -0.32 -23.00 2.36
C CYS A 66 -1.56 -22.66 1.52
N PRO A 67 -2.71 -22.52 2.17
CA PRO A 67 -3.84 -21.83 1.56
C PRO A 67 -3.38 -20.45 1.07
N GLN A 68 -3.59 -20.14 -0.22
CA GLN A 68 -3.40 -18.77 -0.66
C GLN A 68 -4.43 -17.88 0.02
N GLY A 69 -3.98 -16.73 0.52
CA GLY A 69 -4.87 -15.68 0.98
C GLY A 69 -5.71 -15.13 -0.17
N ASN A 70 -6.81 -14.44 0.15
CA ASN A 70 -7.62 -13.74 -0.83
C ASN A 70 -7.06 -12.34 -1.09
N ALA A 71 -7.39 -11.77 -2.25
CA ALA A 71 -7.15 -10.36 -2.49
C ALA A 71 -7.94 -9.50 -1.49
N THR A 72 -7.30 -8.49 -0.92
CA THR A 72 -7.90 -7.55 0.03
C THR A 72 -8.15 -6.18 -0.65
N ALA A 73 -8.55 -5.19 0.13
CA ALA A 73 -8.59 -3.80 -0.32
C ALA A 73 -7.18 -3.23 -0.58
N SER A 74 -6.16 -3.71 0.13
CA SER A 74 -4.78 -3.19 0.07
C SER A 74 -3.84 -4.04 -0.78
N MET A 75 -4.26 -5.25 -1.17
CA MET A 75 -3.42 -6.22 -1.86
C MET A 75 -4.22 -7.02 -2.90
N GLY A 76 -3.58 -7.43 -4.00
CA GLY A 76 -4.11 -8.44 -4.93
C GLY A 76 -4.02 -9.84 -4.36
N THR A 77 -4.27 -10.85 -5.19
CA THR A 77 -4.15 -12.25 -4.77
C THR A 77 -2.69 -12.55 -4.39
N PRO A 78 -2.39 -12.91 -3.13
CA PRO A 78 -1.04 -13.21 -2.69
C PRO A 78 -0.61 -14.60 -3.15
N THR A 79 0.58 -14.67 -3.73
CA THR A 79 1.28 -15.93 -3.97
C THR A 79 2.14 -16.25 -2.75
N ILE A 80 1.84 -17.36 -2.09
CA ILE A 80 2.61 -17.85 -0.95
C ILE A 80 3.38 -19.09 -1.39
N SER A 81 4.69 -19.08 -1.19
CA SER A 81 5.60 -20.15 -1.58
C SER A 81 6.37 -20.65 -0.37
N ILE A 82 6.56 -21.97 -0.32
CA ILE A 82 7.35 -22.64 0.71
C ILE A 82 8.55 -23.29 0.01
N ASP A 83 9.74 -22.94 0.46
CA ASP A 83 10.95 -23.61 0.04
C ASP A 83 11.10 -24.91 0.85
N ASN A 84 10.82 -26.05 0.21
CA ASN A 84 10.85 -27.36 0.88
C ASN A 84 12.27 -27.79 1.32
N ALA A 85 13.34 -27.17 0.81
CA ALA A 85 14.71 -27.49 1.22
C ALA A 85 15.11 -26.78 2.52
N THR A 86 14.56 -25.58 2.76
CA THR A 86 14.92 -24.73 3.90
C THR A 86 13.78 -24.48 4.88
N GLY A 87 12.55 -24.86 4.54
CA GLY A 87 11.34 -24.51 5.29
C GLY A 87 10.98 -23.02 5.23
N SER A 88 11.60 -22.25 4.32
CA SER A 88 11.39 -20.80 4.23
C SER A 88 10.04 -20.48 3.60
N ILE A 89 9.24 -19.67 4.28
CA ILE A 89 7.97 -19.14 3.76
C ILE A 89 8.22 -17.77 3.14
N SER A 90 7.78 -17.56 1.89
CA SER A 90 7.76 -16.25 1.24
C SER A 90 6.37 -15.94 0.69
N ALA A 91 5.93 -14.69 0.81
CA ALA A 91 4.65 -14.24 0.25
C ALA A 91 4.87 -13.02 -0.63
N SER A 92 4.26 -13.00 -1.82
CA SER A 92 4.35 -11.91 -2.78
C SER A 92 2.97 -11.52 -3.29
N ALA A 93 2.70 -10.23 -3.40
CA ALA A 93 1.44 -9.75 -3.97
C ALA A 93 1.54 -8.34 -4.54
N PRO A 94 0.74 -8.02 -5.57
CA PRO A 94 0.63 -6.65 -6.06
C PRO A 94 -0.12 -5.79 -5.04
N CYS A 95 0.41 -4.62 -4.71
CA CYS A 95 -0.18 -3.71 -3.74
C CYS A 95 -1.19 -2.79 -4.40
N LYS A 96 -2.45 -2.89 -3.97
CA LYS A 96 -3.52 -2.03 -4.49
C LYS A 96 -3.41 -0.64 -3.88
N GLY A 97 -3.68 0.39 -4.68
CA GLY A 97 -3.56 1.79 -4.25
C GLY A 97 -2.12 2.29 -4.13
N ALA A 98 -1.11 1.42 -4.26
CA ALA A 98 0.23 1.82 -4.64
C ALA A 98 0.25 2.22 -6.14
N ALA A 99 1.35 2.82 -6.59
CA ALA A 99 1.54 3.08 -8.02
C ALA A 99 1.39 1.76 -8.82
N THR A 100 0.89 1.85 -10.05
CA THR A 100 0.67 0.68 -10.91
C THR A 100 1.92 -0.17 -11.00
N GLY A 101 1.79 -1.48 -10.75
CA GLY A 101 2.88 -2.45 -10.87
C GLY A 101 3.68 -2.71 -9.59
N VAL A 102 3.44 -1.98 -8.50
CA VAL A 102 4.15 -2.21 -7.24
C VAL A 102 3.75 -3.56 -6.63
N THR A 103 4.71 -4.45 -6.48
CA THR A 103 4.59 -5.77 -5.87
C THR A 103 5.49 -5.83 -4.64
N CYS A 104 4.90 -6.25 -3.51
CA CYS A 104 5.67 -6.48 -2.29
C CYS A 104 5.90 -7.97 -2.10
N THR A 105 7.11 -8.33 -1.69
CA THR A 105 7.51 -9.69 -1.31
C THR A 105 8.08 -9.67 0.10
N ILE A 106 7.57 -10.56 0.95
CA ILE A 106 8.07 -10.81 2.29
C ILE A 106 8.80 -12.15 2.28
N TYR A 107 10.02 -12.14 2.79
CA TYR A 107 10.86 -13.32 2.92
C TYR A 107 10.83 -13.85 4.36
N SER A 108 11.19 -15.13 4.54
CA SER A 108 11.21 -15.83 5.83
C SER A 108 12.14 -15.18 6.86
N ASN A 109 13.17 -14.45 6.42
CA ASN A 109 14.09 -13.69 7.28
C ASN A 109 13.52 -12.35 7.77
N GLY A 110 12.26 -12.04 7.46
CA GLY A 110 11.58 -10.80 7.87
C GLY A 110 11.85 -9.60 6.96
N THR A 111 12.70 -9.75 5.94
CA THR A 111 12.97 -8.71 4.94
C THR A 111 11.75 -8.52 4.05
N VAL A 112 11.44 -7.25 3.76
CA VAL A 112 10.35 -6.86 2.87
C VAL A 112 10.93 -6.05 1.72
N SER A 113 10.65 -6.48 0.49
CA SER A 113 11.03 -5.77 -0.73
C SER A 113 9.77 -5.40 -1.49
N CYS A 114 9.64 -4.12 -1.87
CA CYS A 114 8.50 -3.64 -2.66
C CYS A 114 9.03 -2.92 -3.89
N GLN A 115 8.75 -3.45 -5.07
CA GLN A 115 9.18 -2.91 -6.37
C GLN A 115 7.97 -2.67 -7.26
#